data_AF-A0A968AJ41-F1
#
_entry.id   AF-A0A968AJ41-F1
#
_cell.length_a   1.000
_cell.length_b   1.000
_cell.length_c   1.000
_cell.angle_alpha   90.00
_cell.angle_beta   90.00
_cell.angle_gamma   90.00
#
_symmetry.space_group_name_H-M   'P 1'
#
loop_
_entity.id
_entity.type
_entity.pdbx_description
1 polymer ?
#
loop_
_entity_poly.entity_id
_entity_poly.type
_entity_poly.pdbx_seq_one_letter_code
_entity_poly.pdbx_strand_id
1 'polypeptide(L)'
;EQDWPQWPMAVSLGCGTGKFSPEPPYDAYIDVNGVSHVGIDNGELWPTVGDPTLPPPACLQDDTFDSFPEALLLEEGKGAIGYLACVTGAQAWNKYLDRFFYQNYHDGVLLGDLWTNMTTAYCDADKSVSGRSLDAIGRGETSIHSGGDWFKVAGYHQPSKYVLFGDPSLRLGGLFNRPPEQY
;
A
#
# COMPACT_ATOMS: atom_id res chain seq x y z
N GLU A 1 0.40 -36.15 15.58
CA GLU A 1 -0.18 -35.00 14.85
C GLU A 1 0.78 -34.60 13.75
N GLN A 2 0.25 -34.21 12.59
CA GLN A 2 1.05 -33.57 11.56
C GLN A 2 1.02 -32.07 11.85
N ASP A 3 2.17 -31.51 12.23
CA ASP A 3 2.31 -30.07 12.44
C ASP A 3 2.17 -29.38 11.08
N TRP A 4 1.00 -28.80 10.84
CA TRP A 4 0.78 -27.96 9.67
C TRP A 4 1.64 -26.70 9.80
N PRO A 5 2.30 -26.25 8.73
CA PRO A 5 3.11 -25.04 8.78
C PRO A 5 2.22 -23.84 9.14
N GLN A 6 2.64 -23.10 10.17
CA GLN A 6 1.98 -21.87 10.60
C GLN A 6 2.62 -20.68 9.90
N TRP A 7 1.91 -20.12 8.93
CA TRP A 7 2.36 -18.97 8.17
C TRP A 7 1.83 -17.67 8.79
N PRO A 8 2.69 -16.65 9.01
CA PRO A 8 2.25 -15.36 9.48
C PRO A 8 1.59 -14.54 8.36
N MET A 9 0.73 -13.60 8.75
CA MET A 9 0.51 -12.39 7.97
C MET A 9 1.58 -11.38 8.38
N ALA A 10 2.29 -10.79 7.43
CA ALA A 10 3.33 -9.80 7.69
C ALA A 10 2.87 -8.38 7.34
N VAL A 11 3.22 -7.42 8.18
CA VAL A 11 2.93 -6.00 7.97
C VAL A 11 4.24 -5.24 7.89
N SER A 12 4.40 -4.43 6.84
CA SER A 12 5.50 -3.48 6.76
C SER A 12 5.00 -2.09 6.42
N LEU A 13 5.41 -1.13 7.23
CA LEU A 13 5.18 0.29 7.01
C LEU A 13 6.41 1.02 6.51
N GLY A 14 7.46 0.28 6.13
CA GLY A 14 8.66 0.81 5.51
C GLY A 14 8.41 1.26 4.07
N CYS A 15 9.23 2.19 3.58
CA CYS A 15 9.17 2.68 2.20
C CYS A 15 9.50 1.57 1.20
N GLY A 16 8.75 1.52 0.09
CA GLY A 16 9.06 0.70 -1.09
C GLY A 16 9.08 -0.81 -0.86
N THR A 17 8.61 -1.30 0.29
CA THR A 17 8.61 -2.74 0.56
C THR A 17 7.70 -3.51 -0.38
N GLY A 18 6.68 -2.86 -0.94
CA GLY A 18 5.78 -3.41 -1.95
C GLY A 18 5.96 -2.77 -3.31
N LYS A 19 7.17 -2.36 -3.70
CA LYS A 19 7.39 -1.82 -5.05
C LYS A 19 7.34 -2.94 -6.08
N PHE A 20 6.17 -3.17 -6.69
CA PHE A 20 5.90 -4.16 -7.73
C PHE A 20 5.67 -3.53 -9.12
N SER A 21 5.92 -2.22 -9.24
CA SER A 21 5.64 -1.47 -10.46
C SER A 21 6.53 -0.22 -10.52
N PRO A 22 6.74 0.38 -11.72
CA PRO A 22 7.42 1.66 -11.84
C PRO A 22 6.74 2.76 -11.00
N GLU A 23 7.52 3.74 -10.55
CA GLU A 23 7.05 4.95 -9.87
C GLU A 23 7.22 6.21 -10.75
N PRO A 24 6.32 6.45 -11.73
CA PRO A 24 6.31 7.69 -12.49
C PRO A 24 6.12 8.92 -11.60
N PRO A 25 6.77 10.06 -11.92
CA PRO A 25 7.65 10.28 -13.06
C PRO A 25 9.13 9.96 -12.77
N TYR A 26 9.46 9.32 -11.65
CA TYR A 26 10.84 9.06 -11.24
C TYR A 26 11.47 7.94 -12.06
N ASP A 27 10.80 6.78 -12.10
CA ASP A 27 11.21 5.63 -12.90
C ASP A 27 10.83 5.78 -14.38
N ALA A 28 11.46 4.98 -15.24
CA ALA A 28 11.04 4.82 -16.62
C ALA A 28 9.63 4.21 -16.70
N TYR A 29 8.82 4.71 -17.64
CA TYR A 29 7.44 4.24 -17.82
C TYR A 29 6.94 4.50 -19.24
N ILE A 30 5.86 3.82 -19.63
CA ILE A 30 5.13 4.06 -20.88
C ILE A 30 3.90 4.90 -20.56
N ASP A 31 3.72 6.03 -21.25
CA ASP A 31 2.54 6.88 -21.04
C ASP A 31 1.27 6.34 -21.70
N VAL A 32 0.14 6.96 -21.41
CA VAL A 32 -1.18 6.63 -22.01
C VAL A 32 -1.22 6.74 -23.55
N ASN A 33 -0.24 7.38 -24.18
CA ASN A 33 -0.12 7.52 -25.63
C ASN A 33 0.86 6.49 -26.24
N GLY A 34 1.44 5.60 -25.41
CA GLY A 34 2.43 4.61 -25.83
C GLY A 34 3.84 5.16 -26.00
N VAL A 35 4.14 6.34 -25.45
CA VAL A 35 5.47 6.96 -25.47
C VAL A 35 6.27 6.48 -24.26
N SER A 36 7.49 5.99 -24.51
CA SER A 36 8.43 5.62 -23.45
C SER A 36 9.12 6.85 -22.87
N HIS A 37 9.06 6.98 -21.55
CA HIS A 37 9.75 7.95 -20.73
C HIS A 37 10.92 7.27 -20.02
N VAL A 38 12.06 7.95 -19.95
CA VAL A 38 13.26 7.40 -19.29
C VAL A 38 13.22 7.62 -17.77
N GLY A 39 12.34 8.50 -17.30
CA GLY A 39 12.19 8.83 -15.89
C GLY A 39 13.17 9.92 -15.46
N ILE A 40 12.76 10.69 -14.47
CA ILE A 40 13.51 11.85 -14.00
C ILE A 40 14.83 11.45 -13.34
N ASP A 41 14.87 10.31 -12.66
CA ASP A 41 16.10 9.82 -12.03
C ASP A 41 17.17 9.47 -13.07
N ASN A 42 16.78 9.30 -14.35
CA ASN A 42 17.65 9.07 -15.49
C ASN A 42 17.84 10.31 -16.39
N GLY A 43 17.48 11.50 -15.90
CA GLY A 43 17.76 12.77 -16.57
C GLY A 43 16.62 13.33 -17.43
N GLU A 44 15.42 12.75 -17.35
CA GLU A 44 14.23 13.39 -17.91
C GLU A 44 13.88 14.66 -17.11
N LEU A 45 13.39 15.70 -17.80
CA LEU A 45 13.11 16.97 -17.15
C LEU A 45 11.86 16.87 -16.26
N TRP A 46 11.97 17.43 -15.05
CA TRP A 46 10.85 17.50 -14.12
C TRP A 46 9.69 18.30 -14.72
N PRO A 47 8.45 17.79 -14.69
CA PRO A 47 7.30 18.51 -15.20
C PRO A 47 7.09 19.80 -14.43
N THR A 48 6.97 20.91 -15.16
CA THR A 48 6.82 22.24 -14.55
C THR A 48 5.65 22.22 -13.56
N VAL A 49 5.87 22.68 -12.33
CA VAL A 49 4.82 22.73 -11.31
C VAL A 49 3.65 23.56 -11.83
N GLY A 50 2.47 22.95 -11.97
CA GLY A 50 1.26 23.60 -12.50
C GLY A 50 0.99 23.37 -13.99
N ASP A 51 1.92 22.74 -14.72
CA ASP A 51 1.77 22.30 -16.10
C ASP A 51 2.42 20.91 -16.25
N PRO A 52 1.67 19.81 -16.05
CA PRO A 52 2.23 18.48 -16.11
C PRO A 52 2.70 18.18 -17.54
N THR A 53 3.99 18.42 -17.80
CA THR A 53 4.59 18.19 -19.13
C THR A 53 4.70 16.70 -19.48
N LEU A 54 4.52 15.81 -18.50
CA LEU A 54 4.60 14.38 -18.66
C LEU A 54 3.19 13.77 -18.56
N PRO A 55 2.69 13.09 -19.61
CA PRO A 55 1.40 12.41 -19.57
C PRO A 55 1.40 11.27 -18.52
N PRO A 56 0.22 10.91 -17.97
CA PRO A 56 0.13 9.85 -16.97
C PRO A 56 0.57 8.49 -17.53
N PRO A 57 0.99 7.55 -16.68
CA PRO A 57 1.35 6.21 -17.12
C PRO A 57 0.18 5.47 -17.73
N ALA A 58 0.44 4.66 -18.76
CA ALA A 58 -0.50 3.65 -19.23
C ALA A 58 -0.80 2.63 -18.11
N CYS A 59 -2.00 2.05 -18.14
CA CYS A 59 -2.40 1.02 -17.17
C CYS A 59 -1.53 -0.25 -17.26
N LEU A 60 -0.97 -0.53 -18.45
CA LEU A 60 -0.04 -1.63 -18.66
C LEU A 60 1.36 -1.04 -18.80
N GLN A 61 2.29 -1.60 -18.04
CA GLN A 61 3.70 -1.26 -18.08
C GLN A 61 4.49 -2.54 -18.38
N ASP A 62 5.59 -2.40 -19.12
CA ASP A 62 6.60 -3.44 -19.15
C ASP A 62 7.40 -3.36 -17.85
N ASP A 63 7.55 -4.48 -17.16
CA ASP A 63 8.15 -4.49 -15.83
C ASP A 63 9.06 -5.71 -15.58
N THR A 64 10.06 -5.49 -14.72
CA THR A 64 10.98 -6.46 -14.13
C THR A 64 11.11 -6.29 -12.60
N PHE A 65 10.22 -5.55 -11.93
CA PHE A 65 10.26 -5.37 -10.47
C PHE A 65 9.76 -6.62 -9.75
N ASP A 66 10.66 -7.23 -8.96
CA ASP A 66 10.29 -8.23 -7.96
C ASP A 66 10.27 -7.56 -6.57
N SER A 67 9.09 -7.44 -6.00
CA SER A 67 8.90 -6.85 -4.68
C SER A 67 9.19 -7.84 -3.54
N PHE A 68 9.49 -7.32 -2.36
CA PHE A 68 9.67 -8.15 -1.16
C PHE A 68 8.47 -9.09 -0.86
N PRO A 69 7.20 -8.63 -0.92
CA PRO A 69 6.08 -9.52 -0.72
C PRO A 69 5.95 -10.58 -1.81
N GLU A 70 6.31 -10.30 -3.07
CA GLU A 70 6.30 -11.34 -4.11
C GLU A 70 7.29 -12.46 -3.79
N ALA A 71 8.51 -12.11 -3.39
CA ALA A 71 9.49 -13.11 -2.94
C ALA A 71 9.01 -13.86 -1.69
N LEU A 72 8.38 -13.19 -0.72
CA LEU A 72 7.96 -13.82 0.53
C LEU A 72 6.72 -14.72 0.37
N LEU A 73 5.80 -14.39 -0.53
CA LEU A 73 4.53 -15.09 -0.72
C LEU A 73 4.64 -16.26 -1.72
N LEU A 74 5.61 -16.20 -2.64
CA LEU A 74 5.79 -17.23 -3.68
C LEU A 74 6.83 -18.29 -3.31
N GLU A 75 7.55 -18.12 -2.22
CA GLU A 75 8.58 -19.08 -1.78
C GLU A 75 7.94 -20.37 -1.25
N GLU A 76 8.47 -21.53 -1.70
CA GLU A 76 7.97 -22.83 -1.29
C GLU A 76 8.46 -23.21 0.11
N GLY A 77 7.54 -23.65 0.99
CA GLY A 77 7.89 -24.24 2.28
C GLY A 77 8.46 -23.27 3.32
N LYS A 78 8.46 -21.96 3.05
CA LYS A 78 8.73 -20.86 4.01
C LYS A 78 8.06 -19.57 3.48
N GLY A 79 7.72 -18.61 4.34
CA GLY A 79 7.15 -17.33 3.89
C GLY A 79 6.01 -16.78 4.75
N ALA A 80 5.03 -16.18 4.09
CA ALA A 80 3.83 -15.59 4.69
C ALA A 80 2.58 -15.98 3.89
N ILE A 81 1.39 -15.82 4.49
CA ILE A 81 0.08 -16.03 3.82
C ILE A 81 -0.55 -14.74 3.31
N GLY A 82 0.02 -13.61 3.68
CA GLY A 82 -0.40 -12.29 3.23
C GLY A 82 0.59 -11.23 3.68
N TYR A 83 0.62 -10.11 2.96
CA TYR A 83 1.53 -9.02 3.25
C TYR A 83 0.87 -7.66 2.99
N LEU A 84 1.02 -6.74 3.93
CA LEU A 84 0.64 -5.33 3.73
C LEU A 84 1.92 -4.51 3.54
N ALA A 85 2.05 -3.85 2.38
CA ALA A 85 3.26 -3.12 2.02
C ALA A 85 2.98 -1.70 1.53
N CYS A 86 3.97 -0.82 1.68
CA CYS A 86 3.97 0.48 1.03
C CYS A 86 4.67 0.37 -0.34
N VAL A 87 4.02 0.77 -1.42
CA VAL A 87 4.54 0.64 -2.79
C VAL A 87 5.60 1.68 -3.14
N THR A 88 5.63 2.81 -2.41
CA THR A 88 6.55 3.94 -2.61
C THR A 88 6.99 4.48 -1.23
N GLY A 89 7.34 5.76 -1.13
CA GLY A 89 7.72 6.42 0.11
C GLY A 89 6.62 6.41 1.16
N ALA A 90 6.89 5.83 2.33
CA ALA A 90 6.09 5.96 3.53
C ALA A 90 6.43 7.26 4.27
N GLN A 91 5.45 8.13 4.50
CA GLN A 91 5.62 9.32 5.33
C GLN A 91 5.14 9.06 6.76
N ALA A 92 5.50 9.95 7.68
CA ALA A 92 5.21 9.82 9.11
C ALA A 92 3.70 9.72 9.47
N TRP A 93 2.81 9.89 8.50
CA TRP A 93 1.38 9.60 8.63
C TRP A 93 1.08 8.09 8.69
N ASN A 94 1.97 7.22 8.20
CA ASN A 94 1.81 5.77 8.19
C ASN A 94 1.53 5.16 9.57
N LYS A 95 1.99 5.78 10.66
CA LYS A 95 1.71 5.36 12.04
C LYS A 95 0.21 5.25 12.34
N TYR A 96 -0.62 6.00 11.61
CA TYR A 96 -2.07 5.91 11.74
C TYR A 96 -2.62 4.67 11.04
N LEU A 97 -2.09 4.31 9.87
CA LEU A 97 -2.41 3.05 9.22
C LEU A 97 -2.00 1.86 10.11
N ASP A 98 -0.81 1.91 10.73
CA ASP A 98 -0.38 0.94 11.75
C ASP A 98 -1.43 0.74 12.84
N ARG A 99 -1.78 1.85 13.48
CA ARG A 99 -2.74 1.88 14.59
C ARG A 99 -4.09 1.32 14.15
N PHE A 100 -4.61 1.79 13.02
CA PHE A 100 -5.93 1.39 12.54
C PHE A 100 -5.95 -0.07 12.06
N PHE A 101 -4.84 -0.59 11.55
CA PHE A 101 -4.72 -2.02 11.25
C PHE A 101 -4.95 -2.85 12.52
N TYR A 102 -4.17 -2.61 13.58
CA TYR A 102 -4.30 -3.39 14.81
C TYR A 102 -5.61 -3.14 15.58
N GLN A 103 -6.18 -1.93 15.50
CA GLN A 103 -7.48 -1.64 16.11
C GLN A 103 -8.65 -2.38 15.44
N ASN A 104 -8.53 -2.70 14.14
CA ASN A 104 -9.56 -3.42 13.40
C ASN A 104 -9.29 -4.93 13.32
N TYR A 105 -8.14 -5.40 13.83
CA TYR A 105 -7.85 -6.82 13.89
C TYR A 105 -8.72 -7.53 14.94
N HIS A 106 -9.29 -8.66 14.56
CA HIS A 106 -9.88 -9.63 15.45
C HIS A 106 -9.86 -11.02 14.78
N ASP A 107 -10.00 -12.08 15.56
CA ASP A 107 -10.02 -13.43 15.02
C ASP A 107 -11.18 -13.61 14.02
N GLY A 108 -10.90 -14.31 12.93
CA GLY A 108 -11.84 -14.58 11.84
C GLY A 108 -12.08 -13.41 10.87
N VAL A 109 -11.45 -12.25 11.07
CA VAL A 109 -11.53 -11.10 10.15
C VAL A 109 -10.99 -11.49 8.77
N LEU A 110 -11.66 -11.03 7.71
CA LEU A 110 -11.13 -11.18 6.35
C LEU A 110 -9.98 -10.19 6.16
N LEU A 111 -8.90 -10.64 5.52
CA LEU A 111 -7.73 -9.81 5.26
C LEU A 111 -8.08 -8.55 4.45
N GLY A 112 -8.99 -8.68 3.47
CA GLY A 112 -9.51 -7.57 2.70
C GLY A 112 -10.37 -6.60 3.53
N ASP A 113 -11.18 -7.11 4.45
CA ASP A 113 -11.95 -6.27 5.38
C ASP A 113 -11.02 -5.51 6.32
N LEU A 114 -9.95 -6.15 6.81
CA LEU A 114 -8.96 -5.52 7.67
C LEU A 114 -8.25 -4.36 6.97
N TRP A 115 -7.83 -4.54 5.71
CA TRP A 115 -7.25 -3.48 4.89
C TRP A 115 -8.25 -2.35 4.59
N THR A 116 -9.50 -2.70 4.26
CA THR A 116 -10.58 -1.74 4.00
C THR A 116 -10.92 -0.91 5.25
N ASN A 117 -11.01 -1.55 6.41
CA ASN A 117 -11.33 -0.88 7.67
C ASN A 117 -10.17 0.01 8.14
N MET A 118 -8.92 -0.44 7.98
CA MET A 118 -7.73 0.37 8.25
C MET A 118 -7.72 1.65 7.40
N THR A 119 -7.91 1.51 6.08
CA THR A 119 -7.88 2.66 5.16
C THR A 119 -9.08 3.58 5.39
N THR A 120 -10.27 3.03 5.67
CA THR A 120 -11.47 3.81 6.01
C THR A 120 -11.27 4.61 7.30
N ALA A 121 -10.80 3.96 8.38
CA ALA A 121 -10.51 4.64 9.64
C ALA A 121 -9.41 5.70 9.49
N TYR A 122 -8.43 5.46 8.63
CA TYR A 122 -7.46 6.50 8.26
C TYR A 122 -8.15 7.69 7.61
N CYS A 123 -9.05 7.48 6.65
CA CYS A 123 -9.75 8.56 5.98
C CYS A 123 -10.68 9.34 6.92
N ASP A 124 -11.33 8.68 7.88
CA ASP A 124 -12.33 9.31 8.76
C ASP A 124 -11.75 10.06 9.97
N ALA A 125 -10.52 9.75 10.37
CA ALA A 125 -9.94 10.34 11.58
C ALA A 125 -9.28 11.70 11.34
N ASP A 126 -9.39 12.62 12.30
CA ASP A 126 -8.47 13.75 12.39
C ASP A 126 -7.10 13.27 12.91
N LYS A 127 -6.02 13.71 12.26
CA LYS A 127 -4.66 13.20 12.46
C LYS A 127 -3.69 14.35 12.63
N SER A 128 -2.62 14.14 13.42
CA SER A 128 -1.54 15.12 13.57
C SER A 128 -0.15 14.48 13.66
N VAL A 129 0.78 15.05 12.89
CA VAL A 129 2.17 14.59 12.81
C VAL A 129 3.09 15.80 12.75
N SER A 130 4.02 15.89 13.70
CA SER A 130 5.07 16.91 13.71
C SER A 130 4.54 18.34 13.54
N GLY A 131 3.47 18.68 14.27
CA GLY A 131 2.83 20.00 14.24
C GLY A 131 1.94 20.28 13.02
N ARG A 132 1.77 19.31 12.12
CA ARG A 132 0.82 19.39 11.00
C ARG A 132 -0.46 18.63 11.35
N SER A 133 -1.60 19.13 10.89
CA SER A 133 -2.89 18.46 11.02
C SER A 133 -3.44 18.08 9.66
N LEU A 134 -4.07 16.91 9.62
CA LEU A 134 -4.82 16.40 8.49
C LEU A 134 -6.17 15.94 9.04
N ASP A 135 -7.21 16.69 8.72
CA ASP A 135 -8.59 16.38 9.09
C ASP A 135 -9.05 15.12 8.33
N ALA A 136 -10.32 14.72 8.48
CA ALA A 136 -10.91 13.70 7.63
C ALA A 136 -10.72 14.00 6.13
N ILE A 137 -10.48 12.96 5.31
CA ILE A 137 -10.14 13.05 3.89
C ILE A 137 -10.94 12.07 3.04
N GLY A 138 -10.97 12.27 1.71
CA GLY A 138 -11.54 11.32 0.76
C GLY A 138 -13.07 11.35 0.74
N ARG A 139 -13.67 12.53 0.94
CA ARG A 139 -15.12 12.77 1.04
C ARG A 139 -15.63 13.74 -0.04
N GLY A 140 -14.94 13.75 -1.18
CA GLY A 140 -15.31 14.55 -2.36
C GLY A 140 -14.39 15.75 -2.62
N GLU A 141 -13.23 15.82 -1.95
CA GLU A 141 -12.22 16.82 -2.27
C GLU A 141 -11.70 16.55 -3.70
N THR A 142 -11.80 17.53 -4.58
CA THR A 142 -11.34 17.43 -5.98
C THR A 142 -9.93 17.99 -6.18
N SER A 143 -9.41 18.73 -5.20
CA SER A 143 -8.03 19.23 -5.19
C SER A 143 -7.58 19.53 -3.77
N ILE A 144 -6.52 18.88 -3.32
CA ILE A 144 -5.68 19.41 -2.23
C ILE A 144 -4.43 19.98 -2.88
N HIS A 145 -4.45 21.29 -3.09
CA HIS A 145 -3.20 21.98 -3.38
C HIS A 145 -2.38 22.02 -2.10
N SER A 146 -1.10 21.68 -2.19
CA SER A 146 -0.20 21.71 -1.03
C SER A 146 -0.20 23.06 -0.33
N GLY A 147 -0.56 24.16 -1.02
CA GLY A 147 -0.35 25.51 -0.50
C GLY A 147 1.12 25.74 -0.13
N GLY A 148 2.03 24.95 -0.71
CA GLY A 148 3.44 24.84 -0.32
C GLY A 148 3.78 23.70 0.66
N ASP A 149 2.82 23.11 1.36
CA ASP A 149 3.04 21.98 2.29
C ASP A 149 2.82 20.62 1.61
N TRP A 150 3.88 20.12 0.96
CA TRP A 150 3.84 18.81 0.31
C TRP A 150 3.52 17.67 1.29
N PHE A 151 3.87 17.81 2.58
CA PHE A 151 3.64 16.75 3.57
C PHE A 151 2.15 16.50 3.82
N LYS A 152 1.32 17.53 3.67
CA LYS A 152 -0.15 17.37 3.80
C LYS A 152 -0.72 16.60 2.61
N VAL A 153 -0.24 16.87 1.40
CA VAL A 153 -0.57 16.09 0.19
C VAL A 153 -0.10 14.65 0.34
N ALA A 154 1.11 14.43 0.83
CA ALA A 154 1.65 13.10 1.09
C ALA A 154 0.79 12.30 2.08
N GLY A 155 0.29 12.98 3.12
CA GLY A 155 -0.64 12.41 4.10
C GLY A 155 -2.01 12.08 3.52
N TYR A 156 -2.54 12.91 2.62
CA TYR A 156 -3.78 12.64 1.90
C TYR A 156 -3.66 11.36 1.06
N HIS A 157 -2.59 11.23 0.27
CA HIS A 157 -2.33 10.05 -0.56
C HIS A 157 -1.73 8.88 0.21
N GLN A 158 -1.62 8.93 1.55
CA GLN A 158 -0.97 7.86 2.29
C GLN A 158 -1.67 6.51 2.14
N PRO A 159 -3.02 6.40 2.23
CA PRO A 159 -3.71 5.12 2.11
C PRO A 159 -3.52 4.45 0.75
N SER A 160 -3.48 5.23 -0.34
CA SER A 160 -3.33 4.69 -1.70
C SER A 160 -1.96 4.09 -1.96
N LYS A 161 -0.98 4.32 -1.07
CA LYS A 161 0.35 3.74 -1.15
C LYS A 161 0.43 2.35 -0.53
N TYR A 162 -0.58 1.94 0.25
CA TYR A 162 -0.57 0.66 0.96
C TYR A 162 -1.41 -0.37 0.24
N VAL A 163 -0.73 -1.37 -0.32
CA VAL A 163 -1.34 -2.44 -1.11
C VAL A 163 -1.31 -3.74 -0.32
N LEU A 164 -2.40 -4.48 -0.43
CA LEU A 164 -2.54 -5.81 0.10
C LEU A 164 -2.06 -6.84 -0.92
N PHE A 165 -1.13 -7.69 -0.51
CA PHE A 165 -0.66 -8.85 -1.28
C PHE A 165 -1.17 -10.13 -0.61
N GLY A 166 -1.78 -11.01 -1.40
CA GLY A 166 -2.42 -12.24 -0.93
C GLY A 166 -3.93 -12.26 -1.20
N ASP A 167 -4.61 -13.28 -0.70
CA ASP A 167 -6.05 -13.45 -0.88
C ASP A 167 -6.85 -12.56 0.09
N PRO A 168 -7.60 -11.55 -0.38
CA PRO A 168 -8.40 -10.70 0.49
C PRO A 168 -9.52 -11.45 1.22
N SER A 169 -9.91 -12.65 0.74
CA SER A 169 -10.90 -13.51 1.40
C SER A 169 -10.31 -14.41 2.49
N LEU A 170 -8.99 -14.38 2.70
CA LEU A 170 -8.32 -15.12 3.76
C LEU A 170 -8.80 -14.66 5.14
N ARG A 171 -9.14 -15.61 6.00
CA ARG A 171 -9.49 -15.35 7.41
C ARG A 171 -8.25 -15.40 8.29
N LEU A 172 -7.94 -14.31 8.97
CA LEU A 172 -6.84 -14.27 9.95
C LEU A 172 -7.30 -14.78 11.32
N GLY A 173 -6.37 -15.27 12.14
CA GLY A 173 -6.69 -15.84 13.46
C GLY A 173 -7.36 -17.22 13.42
N GLY A 174 -7.52 -17.80 12.21
CA GLY A 174 -8.09 -19.13 12.00
C GLY A 174 -9.62 -19.17 11.99
N LEU A 175 -10.15 -20.24 11.40
CA LEU A 175 -11.54 -20.65 11.61
C LEU A 175 -11.57 -21.49 12.89
N PHE A 176 -12.49 -21.23 13.81
CA PHE A 176 -12.71 -22.07 15.00
C PHE A 176 -13.07 -23.54 14.70
N ASN A 177 -13.20 -23.93 13.43
CA ASN A 177 -13.47 -25.30 13.05
C ASN A 177 -12.18 -26.13 12.94
N ARG A 178 -11.71 -26.61 14.09
CA ARG A 178 -11.18 -27.98 14.11
C ARG A 178 -12.30 -28.89 13.60
N PRO A 179 -12.07 -29.76 12.61
CA PRO A 179 -12.97 -30.90 12.40
C PRO A 179 -13.14 -31.62 13.74
N PRO A 180 -14.35 -32.04 14.16
CA PRO A 180 -14.49 -32.80 15.39
C PRO A 180 -13.57 -34.01 15.33
N GLU A 181 -12.77 -34.21 16.39
CA GLU A 181 -11.96 -35.41 16.54
C GLU A 181 -12.89 -36.62 16.37
N GLN A 182 -12.64 -37.41 15.32
CA GLN A 182 -13.32 -38.69 15.17
C GLN A 182 -12.81 -39.59 16.30
N TYR A 183 -13.67 -39.78 17.30
CA TYR A 183 -13.50 -40.76 18.38
C TYR A 183 -13.42 -42.19 17.83
#